data_AF-A0A8H6XFP7-F1
#
_entry.id   AF-A0A8H6XFP7-F1
#
_cell.length_a   1.000
_cell.length_b   1.000
_cell.length_c   1.000
_cell.angle_alpha   90.00
_cell.angle_beta   90.00
_cell.angle_gamma   90.00
#
_symmetry.space_group_name_H-M   'P 1'
#
loop_
_entity.id
_entity.type
_entity.pdbx_description
1 polymer ?
#
loop_
_entity_poly.entity_id
_entity_poly.type
_entity_poly.pdbx_seq_one_letter_code
_entity_poly.pdbx_strand_id
1 'polypeptide(L)'
;MYCKDLEATPGGSGESNVITGSDGKLPNTAHTKPCLNFTTMSVHNLLGVHPSSDALAQYIASLKTMEPEVKSYSDAVYFNYYALGLSLLFVPKNGYKPATGLTRSALRDADLVLEGLDFYNVPKPAPSDPKTKGTSARKAELAFSTFLGIPLTLALAENATDKDGKTLSRPPHFTVEAVTTGKEFVACLGEPARKGGGAGPSSGSIGIWCEWTGDGIMVEFGGDEAKGPQAWERGKDAVWRVISVFPRK
;
A
#
# COMPACT_ATOMS: atom_id res chain seq x y z
N MET A 1 -19.03 -8.78 -38.73
CA MET A 1 -18.50 -9.35 -39.99
C MET A 1 -17.24 -10.12 -39.62
N TYR A 2 -17.33 -11.47 -39.64
CA TYR A 2 -16.30 -12.52 -39.36
C TYR A 2 -15.63 -12.53 -37.97
N CYS A 3 -15.45 -13.62 -37.21
CA CYS A 3 -15.56 -15.10 -37.35
C CYS A 3 -16.20 -15.67 -36.05
N LYS A 4 -17.19 -16.56 -36.05
CA LYS A 4 -17.21 -18.03 -36.31
C LYS A 4 -16.47 -18.91 -35.28
N ASP A 5 -17.29 -19.52 -34.42
CA ASP A 5 -17.45 -20.96 -34.13
C ASP A 5 -16.22 -21.88 -34.10
N LEU A 6 -16.09 -22.62 -32.97
CA LEU A 6 -15.55 -23.98 -32.96
C LEU A 6 -16.36 -24.83 -31.98
N GLU A 7 -17.04 -25.82 -32.55
CA GLU A 7 -17.85 -26.84 -31.90
C GLU A 7 -17.00 -27.95 -31.25
N ALA A 8 -17.67 -28.70 -30.37
CA ALA A 8 -17.23 -29.91 -29.68
C ALA A 8 -17.15 -31.15 -30.58
N THR A 9 -16.59 -32.25 -30.04
CA THR A 9 -17.03 -33.68 -30.14
C THR A 9 -15.93 -34.60 -29.53
N PRO A 10 -16.09 -35.95 -29.38
CA PRO A 10 -16.78 -36.59 -28.27
C PRO A 10 -16.00 -37.80 -27.65
N GLY A 11 -16.56 -38.39 -26.59
CA GLY A 11 -16.63 -39.85 -26.38
C GLY A 11 -15.37 -40.64 -25.99
N GLY A 12 -15.38 -41.19 -24.77
CA GLY A 12 -14.47 -42.27 -24.36
C GLY A 12 -15.07 -43.06 -23.20
N SER A 13 -15.61 -44.24 -23.51
CA SER A 13 -16.25 -45.20 -22.62
C SER A 13 -15.27 -46.20 -22.02
N GLY A 14 -15.54 -46.62 -20.77
CA GLY A 14 -15.23 -47.96 -20.26
C GLY A 14 -13.87 -48.12 -19.57
N GLU A 15 -13.88 -48.43 -18.28
CA GLU A 15 -13.62 -49.79 -17.80
C GLU A 15 -13.69 -49.85 -16.27
N SER A 16 -14.46 -50.82 -15.80
CA SER A 16 -14.59 -51.25 -14.42
C SER A 16 -13.38 -52.10 -14.02
N ASN A 17 -12.80 -51.85 -12.84
CA ASN A 17 -12.08 -52.89 -12.12
C ASN A 17 -12.33 -52.80 -10.61
N VAL A 18 -12.91 -53.88 -10.09
CA VAL A 18 -13.09 -54.20 -8.69
C VAL A 18 -11.81 -54.89 -8.22
N ILE A 19 -11.13 -54.34 -7.21
CA ILE A 19 -10.14 -55.08 -6.41
C ILE A 19 -10.41 -54.83 -4.93
N THR A 20 -10.64 -55.93 -4.23
CA THR A 20 -10.78 -56.11 -2.78
C THR A 20 -9.41 -56.28 -2.10
N GLY A 21 -9.26 -55.78 -0.86
CA GLY A 21 -8.15 -56.10 0.05
C GLY A 21 -7.63 -54.86 0.78
N SER A 22 -8.03 -54.63 2.04
CA SER A 22 -7.31 -55.04 3.27
C SER A 22 -6.08 -54.17 3.58
N ASP A 23 -6.25 -53.18 4.47
CA ASP A 23 -5.48 -53.00 5.71
C ASP A 23 -5.54 -51.54 6.18
N GLY A 24 -6.30 -51.33 7.26
CA GLY A 24 -6.46 -50.05 7.92
C GLY A 24 -5.18 -49.63 8.64
N LYS A 25 -4.39 -48.78 7.97
CA LYS A 25 -3.39 -47.94 8.62
C LYS A 25 -3.84 -46.49 8.42
N LEU A 26 -4.31 -45.87 9.52
CA LEU A 26 -4.72 -44.47 9.55
C LEU A 26 -3.60 -43.58 8.99
N PRO A 27 -3.84 -42.81 7.91
CA PRO A 27 -2.86 -41.85 7.44
C PRO A 27 -2.74 -40.74 8.48
N ASN A 28 -1.51 -40.50 8.93
CA ASN A 28 -1.13 -39.35 9.71
C ASN A 28 -1.40 -38.10 8.84
N THR A 29 -2.56 -37.48 9.03
CA THR A 29 -2.92 -36.22 8.38
C THR A 29 -2.05 -35.13 8.96
N ALA A 30 -0.87 -34.96 8.38
CA ALA A 30 -0.10 -33.74 8.51
C ALA A 30 -1.03 -32.60 8.07
N HIS A 31 -1.51 -31.81 9.03
CA HIS A 31 -2.14 -30.53 8.79
C HIS A 31 -1.09 -29.62 8.13
N THR A 32 -0.95 -29.70 6.82
CA THR A 32 -0.41 -28.63 6.01
C THR A 32 -1.36 -27.45 6.18
N LYS A 33 -1.05 -26.58 7.15
CA LYS A 33 -1.65 -25.25 7.23
C LYS A 33 -1.51 -24.64 5.83
N PRO A 34 -2.60 -24.28 5.14
CA PRO A 34 -2.48 -23.59 3.87
C PRO A 34 -1.70 -22.29 4.12
N CYS A 35 -0.50 -22.21 3.55
CA CYS A 35 0.22 -20.95 3.45
C CYS A 35 -0.60 -20.07 2.50
N LEU A 36 -1.49 -19.25 3.06
CA LEU A 36 -2.18 -18.22 2.30
C LEU A 36 -1.11 -17.30 1.69
N ASN A 37 -1.12 -17.14 0.38
CA ASN A 37 -0.29 -16.15 -0.31
C ASN A 37 -0.85 -14.75 0.00
N PHE A 38 -0.44 -14.18 1.14
CA PHE A 38 -0.85 -12.87 1.63
C PHE A 38 -0.45 -11.70 0.72
N THR A 39 0.44 -11.93 -0.26
CA THR A 39 0.78 -10.97 -1.32
C THR A 39 -0.38 -10.61 -2.24
N THR A 40 -1.52 -11.32 -2.16
CA THR A 40 -2.73 -11.01 -2.95
C THR A 40 -3.77 -10.18 -2.20
N MET A 41 -3.62 -9.98 -0.88
CA MET A 41 -4.56 -9.15 -0.13
C MET A 41 -4.33 -7.67 -0.43
N SER A 42 -5.38 -6.97 -0.83
CA SER A 42 -5.35 -5.52 -0.91
C SER A 42 -5.08 -4.92 0.48
N VAL A 43 -4.15 -3.98 0.55
CA VAL A 43 -3.82 -3.25 1.79
C VAL A 43 -5.01 -2.47 2.35
N HIS A 44 -6.00 -2.12 1.52
CA HIS A 44 -7.27 -1.52 1.97
C HIS A 44 -8.05 -2.43 2.93
N ASN A 45 -7.89 -3.76 2.83
CA ASN A 45 -8.57 -4.71 3.73
C ASN A 45 -8.01 -4.70 5.16
N LEU A 46 -6.87 -4.03 5.39
CA LEU A 46 -6.29 -3.86 6.72
C LEU A 46 -6.91 -2.66 7.45
N LEU A 47 -7.55 -1.73 6.74
CA LEU A 47 -8.17 -0.56 7.36
C LEU A 47 -9.28 -0.99 8.32
N GLY A 48 -9.38 -0.30 9.46
CA GLY A 48 -10.35 -0.55 10.52
C GLY A 48 -9.96 -1.66 11.51
N VAL A 49 -8.90 -2.44 11.26
CA VAL A 49 -8.48 -3.51 12.18
C VAL A 49 -7.71 -2.98 13.40
N HIS A 50 -7.71 -3.75 14.48
CA HIS A 50 -6.94 -3.44 15.69
C HIS A 50 -5.44 -3.78 15.54
N PRO A 51 -4.55 -3.15 16.33
CA PRO A 51 -3.12 -3.49 16.35
C PRO A 51 -2.83 -4.96 16.70
N SER A 52 -3.73 -5.63 17.43
CA SER A 52 -3.65 -7.05 17.80
C SER A 52 -4.34 -8.00 16.81
N SER A 53 -4.83 -7.50 15.68
CA SER A 53 -5.50 -8.32 14.66
C SER A 53 -4.54 -9.31 14.01
N ASP A 54 -4.96 -10.58 13.91
CA ASP A 54 -4.22 -11.63 13.20
C ASP A 54 -3.91 -11.25 11.75
N ALA A 55 -4.85 -10.60 11.06
CA ALA A 55 -4.68 -10.19 9.68
C ALA A 55 -3.53 -9.18 9.53
N LEU A 56 -3.42 -8.23 10.46
CA LEU A 56 -2.35 -7.24 10.45
C LEU A 56 -1.01 -7.88 10.82
N ALA A 57 -1.00 -8.73 11.85
CA ALA A 57 0.21 -9.46 12.26
C ALA A 57 0.75 -10.35 11.13
N GLN A 58 -0.13 -11.07 10.43
CA GLN A 58 0.22 -11.91 9.28
C GLN A 58 0.75 -11.07 8.11
N TYR A 59 0.12 -9.92 7.82
CA TYR A 59 0.61 -9.00 6.80
C TYR A 59 2.03 -8.50 7.09
N ILE A 60 2.28 -8.01 8.31
CA ILE A 60 3.62 -7.54 8.72
C ILE A 60 4.64 -8.68 8.67
N ALA A 61 4.25 -9.86 9.18
CA ALA A 61 5.12 -11.05 9.16
C ALA A 61 5.46 -11.51 7.75
N SER A 62 4.55 -11.32 6.77
CA SER A 62 4.81 -11.64 5.36
C SER A 62 5.87 -10.75 4.72
N LEU A 63 6.07 -9.54 5.25
CA LEU A 63 7.14 -8.63 4.84
C LEU A 63 8.45 -8.98 5.55
N LYS A 64 8.43 -8.91 6.88
CA LYS A 64 9.52 -9.29 7.79
C LYS A 64 9.03 -9.08 9.22
N THR A 65 9.21 -10.06 10.10
CA THR A 65 8.92 -9.88 11.52
C THR A 65 9.85 -8.85 12.14
N MET A 66 9.30 -7.78 12.69
CA MET A 66 10.02 -6.76 13.44
C MET A 66 9.08 -5.99 14.37
N GLU A 67 9.64 -5.37 15.39
CA GLU A 67 8.92 -4.47 16.30
C GLU A 67 8.88 -3.05 15.71
N PRO A 68 7.74 -2.34 15.82
CA PRO A 68 7.64 -0.94 15.41
C PRO A 68 8.26 0.00 16.44
N GLU A 69 8.71 1.16 15.98
CA GLU A 69 8.84 2.33 16.86
C GLU A 69 7.46 2.98 17.06
N VAL A 70 6.98 2.98 18.29
CA VAL A 70 5.67 3.54 18.66
C VAL A 70 5.81 5.02 18.99
N LYS A 71 5.01 5.86 18.31
CA LYS A 71 4.77 7.27 18.69
C LYS A 71 3.31 7.45 18.99
N SER A 72 2.99 7.75 20.23
CA SER A 72 1.62 7.95 20.69
C SER A 72 1.34 9.42 20.98
N TYR A 73 0.13 9.82 20.63
CA TYR A 73 -0.48 11.13 20.86
C TYR A 73 -1.93 10.91 21.29
N SER A 74 -2.59 11.94 21.80
CA SER A 74 -3.96 11.82 22.30
C SER A 74 -5.00 11.47 21.23
N ASP A 75 -4.69 11.74 19.96
CA ASP A 75 -5.54 11.61 18.78
C ASP A 75 -5.04 10.58 17.77
N ALA A 76 -3.80 10.12 17.89
CA ALA A 76 -3.17 9.19 16.96
C ALA A 76 -2.07 8.36 17.61
N VAL A 77 -1.88 7.14 17.12
CA VAL A 77 -0.75 6.29 17.48
C VAL A 77 -0.12 5.76 16.20
N TYR A 78 1.17 6.00 16.02
CA TYR A 78 1.95 5.56 14.88
C TYR A 78 2.80 4.35 15.24
N PHE A 79 2.71 3.29 14.44
CA PHE A 79 3.66 2.18 14.46
C PHE A 79 4.58 2.33 13.24
N ASN A 80 5.80 2.78 13.47
CA ASN A 80 6.77 3.05 12.41
C ASN A 80 7.68 1.83 12.23
N TYR A 81 7.58 1.16 11.09
CA TYR A 81 8.45 0.07 10.67
C TYR A 81 9.47 0.60 9.65
N TYR A 82 10.44 1.38 10.13
CA TYR A 82 11.40 2.09 9.29
C TYR A 82 12.12 1.20 8.28
N ALA A 83 12.61 0.04 8.74
CA ALA A 83 13.31 -0.91 7.87
C ALA A 83 12.38 -1.68 6.91
N LEU A 84 11.06 -1.65 7.12
CA LEU A 84 10.08 -2.13 6.15
C LEU A 84 9.64 -1.05 5.15
N GLY A 85 9.92 0.22 5.41
CA GLY A 85 9.34 1.32 4.63
C GLY A 85 7.83 1.45 4.83
N LEU A 86 7.34 1.18 6.04
CA LEU A 86 5.91 1.14 6.37
C LEU A 86 5.63 1.92 7.67
N SER A 87 4.61 2.76 7.67
CA SER A 87 4.04 3.35 8.88
C SER A 87 2.55 3.03 8.95
N LEU A 88 2.07 2.72 10.16
CA LEU A 88 0.66 2.48 10.43
C LEU A 88 0.13 3.57 11.35
N LEU A 89 -0.97 4.22 10.95
CA LEU A 89 -1.67 5.22 11.73
C LEU A 89 -2.91 4.60 12.36
N PHE A 90 -2.95 4.53 13.69
CA PHE A 90 -4.11 4.14 14.45
C PHE A 90 -4.79 5.35 15.08
N VAL A 91 -6.12 5.38 15.06
CA VAL A 91 -6.92 6.40 15.76
C VAL A 91 -7.59 5.81 17.01
N PRO A 92 -7.58 6.53 18.14
CA PRO A 92 -8.32 6.13 19.33
C PRO A 92 -9.83 6.12 19.13
N LYS A 93 -10.51 5.13 19.72
CA LYS A 93 -11.97 4.98 19.78
C LYS A 93 -12.42 4.84 21.24
N ASN A 94 -13.75 4.82 21.45
CA ASN A 94 -14.36 4.58 22.77
C ASN A 94 -13.90 5.54 23.88
N GLY A 95 -13.56 6.79 23.51
CA GLY A 95 -13.07 7.79 24.46
C GLY A 95 -11.63 7.56 24.95
N TYR A 96 -10.90 6.59 24.39
CA TYR A 96 -9.47 6.43 24.69
C TYR A 96 -8.69 7.67 24.27
N LYS A 97 -7.80 8.14 25.15
CA LYS A 97 -6.86 9.23 24.89
C LYS A 97 -5.47 8.76 25.33
N PRO A 98 -4.68 8.15 24.43
CA PRO A 98 -3.32 7.73 24.75
C PRO A 98 -2.51 8.92 25.27
N ALA A 99 -1.71 8.69 26.31
CA ALA A 99 -0.74 9.69 26.72
C ALA A 99 0.40 9.76 25.70
N THR A 100 1.02 10.93 25.54
CA THR A 100 2.17 11.07 24.65
C THR A 100 3.34 10.23 25.14
N GLY A 101 3.95 9.44 24.25
CA GLY A 101 5.15 8.65 24.54
C GLY A 101 4.89 7.30 25.23
N LEU A 102 3.65 6.81 25.27
CA LEU A 102 3.35 5.43 25.63
C LEU A 102 4.08 4.43 24.73
N THR A 103 4.60 3.37 25.34
CA THR A 103 5.23 2.22 24.68
C THR A 103 4.19 1.24 24.13
N ARG A 104 4.62 0.31 23.26
CA ARG A 104 3.76 -0.71 22.65
C ARG A 104 2.91 -1.51 23.64
N SER A 105 3.49 -1.88 24.78
CA SER A 105 2.84 -2.71 25.82
C SER A 105 1.86 -1.94 26.70
N ALA A 106 1.91 -0.61 26.70
CA ALA A 106 1.02 0.25 27.49
C ALA A 106 -0.22 0.73 26.71
N LEU A 107 -0.32 0.37 25.43
CA LEU A 107 -1.46 0.71 24.58
C LEU A 107 -2.64 -0.21 24.83
N ARG A 108 -3.86 0.34 24.69
CA ARG A 108 -5.10 -0.44 24.69
C ARG A 108 -5.51 -0.75 23.26
N ASP A 109 -5.00 -1.84 22.70
CA ASP A 109 -5.22 -2.21 21.29
C ASP A 109 -6.70 -2.27 20.88
N ALA A 110 -7.58 -2.76 21.77
CA ALA A 110 -9.02 -2.84 21.52
C ALA A 110 -9.69 -1.47 21.30
N ASP A 111 -9.04 -0.38 21.73
CA ASP A 111 -9.52 0.99 21.55
C ASP A 111 -8.77 1.75 20.44
N LEU A 112 -8.00 1.05 19.61
CA LEU A 112 -7.28 1.61 18.48
C LEU A 112 -7.75 0.92 17.20
N VAL A 113 -8.00 1.69 16.14
CA VAL A 113 -8.31 1.14 14.81
C VAL A 113 -7.39 1.73 13.76
N LEU A 114 -6.96 0.91 12.81
CA LEU A 114 -6.07 1.33 11.73
C LEU A 114 -6.82 2.27 10.78
N GLU A 115 -6.40 3.53 10.73
CA GLU A 115 -7.00 4.56 9.88
C GLU A 115 -6.13 4.86 8.65
N GLY A 116 -4.84 4.54 8.70
CA GLY A 116 -3.96 4.82 7.57
C GLY A 116 -2.74 3.92 7.51
N LEU A 117 -2.25 3.70 6.30
CA LEU A 117 -0.97 3.07 6.02
C LEU A 117 -0.16 3.99 5.12
N ASP A 118 1.09 4.27 5.49
CA ASP A 118 2.04 4.98 4.64
C ASP A 118 3.14 4.02 4.18
N PHE A 119 3.32 3.94 2.86
CA PHE A 119 4.37 3.19 2.20
C PHE A 119 5.43 4.16 1.72
N TYR A 120 6.69 3.87 2.01
CA TYR A 120 7.82 4.74 1.66
C TYR A 120 8.61 4.18 0.49
N ASN A 121 9.12 5.07 -0.33
CA ASN A 121 10.10 4.78 -1.37
C ASN A 121 11.26 5.76 -1.23
N VAL A 122 12.46 5.23 -1.39
CA VAL A 122 13.69 6.03 -1.50
C VAL A 122 14.17 5.91 -2.94
N PRO A 123 13.69 6.77 -3.86
CA PRO A 123 14.17 6.77 -5.24
C PRO A 123 15.69 6.89 -5.26
N LYS A 124 16.35 6.08 -6.10
CA LYS A 124 17.79 6.21 -6.30
C LYS A 124 18.05 7.62 -6.86
N PRO A 125 19.00 8.39 -6.29
CA PRO A 125 19.37 9.67 -6.86
C PRO A 125 19.84 9.47 -8.31
N ALA A 126 19.44 10.38 -9.20
CA ALA A 126 19.91 10.35 -10.57
C ALA A 126 21.45 10.46 -10.60
N PRO A 127 22.15 9.76 -11.51
CA PRO A 127 23.62 9.75 -11.56
C PRO A 127 24.28 11.11 -11.80
N SER A 128 23.51 12.15 -12.15
CA SER A 128 24.01 13.36 -12.78
C SER A 128 24.29 14.55 -11.86
N ASP A 129 24.09 14.46 -10.54
CA ASP A 129 24.25 15.66 -9.69
C ASP A 129 25.15 15.47 -8.44
N PRO A 130 26.45 15.78 -8.53
CA PRO A 130 27.38 15.71 -7.38
C PRO A 130 27.19 16.84 -6.35
N LYS A 131 26.12 17.67 -6.44
CA LYS A 131 25.95 18.89 -5.64
C LYS A 131 24.58 19.01 -4.95
N THR A 132 24.26 18.14 -4.00
CA THR A 132 23.22 18.47 -2.99
C THR A 132 23.61 18.02 -1.58
N LYS A 133 24.63 18.71 -1.05
CA LYS A 133 24.89 18.79 0.40
C LYS A 133 23.89 19.79 1.04
N GLY A 134 23.09 19.32 1.99
CA GLY A 134 22.23 20.11 2.90
C GLY A 134 20.72 19.86 2.72
N THR A 135 19.84 19.89 3.72
CA THR A 135 19.94 20.13 5.18
C THR A 135 18.63 19.62 5.86
N SER A 136 18.75 19.15 7.10
CA SER A 136 17.76 18.92 8.19
C SER A 136 16.35 18.30 7.97
N ALA A 137 15.58 18.62 6.92
CA ALA A 137 14.25 18.01 6.71
C ALA A 137 14.33 16.48 6.47
N ARG A 138 15.52 16.03 6.06
CA ARG A 138 15.86 14.64 5.79
C ARG A 138 15.86 13.71 7.02
N LYS A 139 15.84 14.16 8.27
CA LYS A 139 16.24 13.25 9.37
C LYS A 139 15.21 12.16 9.73
N ALA A 140 13.92 12.47 9.71
CA ALA A 140 12.86 11.48 9.92
C ALA A 140 12.55 10.69 8.62
N GLU A 141 12.66 11.35 7.46
CA GLU A 141 12.41 10.72 6.15
C GLU A 141 13.58 9.87 5.65
N LEU A 142 14.82 10.11 6.10
CA LEU A 142 15.96 9.20 5.88
C LEU A 142 15.87 7.94 6.74
N ALA A 143 14.98 7.90 7.75
CA ALA A 143 14.88 6.73 8.59
C ALA A 143 14.17 5.58 7.85
N PHE A 144 13.18 5.88 7.00
CA PHE A 144 12.46 4.86 6.26
C PHE A 144 13.26 4.34 5.06
N SER A 145 13.26 3.02 4.89
CA SER A 145 13.74 2.34 3.70
C SER A 145 12.66 2.29 2.62
N THR A 146 13.02 1.91 1.38
CA THR A 146 12.01 1.55 0.37
C THR A 146 11.17 0.38 0.87
N PHE A 147 9.86 0.45 0.66
CA PHE A 147 8.90 -0.55 1.07
C PHE A 147 9.28 -1.93 0.53
N LEU A 148 9.40 -2.91 1.42
CA LEU A 148 9.88 -4.25 1.05
C LEU A 148 8.82 -5.07 0.28
N GLY A 149 7.54 -4.68 0.35
CA GLY A 149 6.45 -5.37 -0.33
C GLY A 149 6.15 -4.85 -1.73
N ILE A 150 7.13 -4.28 -2.44
CA ILE A 150 6.98 -3.90 -3.85
C ILE A 150 7.07 -5.14 -4.74
N PRO A 151 6.18 -5.30 -5.75
CA PRO A 151 5.14 -4.35 -6.16
C PRO A 151 3.93 -4.27 -5.20
N LEU A 152 3.49 -3.04 -4.93
CA LEU A 152 2.34 -2.76 -4.07
C LEU A 152 1.05 -2.79 -4.89
N THR A 153 0.08 -3.62 -4.49
CA THR A 153 -1.23 -3.70 -5.17
C THR A 153 -2.27 -2.85 -4.42
N LEU A 154 -2.79 -1.82 -5.10
CA LEU A 154 -3.86 -0.95 -4.61
C LEU A 154 -5.19 -1.39 -5.21
N ALA A 155 -6.22 -1.61 -4.38
CA ALA A 155 -7.57 -1.85 -4.88
C ALA A 155 -8.21 -0.50 -5.24
N LEU A 156 -8.85 -0.43 -6.41
CA LEU A 156 -9.53 0.77 -6.88
C LEU A 156 -11.03 0.68 -6.64
N ALA A 157 -11.71 1.82 -6.57
CA ALA A 157 -13.17 1.86 -6.53
C ALA A 157 -13.75 1.59 -7.93
N GLU A 158 -14.76 0.71 -8.02
CA GLU A 158 -15.38 0.30 -9.30
C GLU A 158 -16.10 1.44 -10.03
N ASN A 159 -16.64 2.42 -9.29
CA ASN A 159 -17.52 3.46 -9.81
C ASN A 159 -16.95 4.87 -9.65
N ALA A 160 -15.63 5.04 -9.74
CA ALA A 160 -15.08 6.39 -9.71
C ALA A 160 -15.51 7.19 -10.94
N THR A 161 -15.81 8.46 -10.69
CA THR A 161 -16.22 9.42 -11.71
C THR A 161 -15.18 10.53 -11.81
N ASP A 162 -15.03 11.10 -13.00
CA ASP A 162 -14.30 12.35 -13.17
C ASP A 162 -15.09 13.56 -12.65
N LYS A 163 -14.55 14.76 -12.85
CA LYS A 163 -15.15 16.04 -12.43
C LYS A 163 -16.46 16.36 -13.16
N ASP A 164 -16.69 15.73 -14.31
CA ASP A 164 -17.90 15.88 -15.11
C ASP A 164 -18.95 14.80 -14.79
N GLY A 165 -18.66 13.93 -13.81
CA GLY A 165 -19.55 12.85 -13.37
C GLY A 165 -19.51 11.61 -14.27
N LYS A 166 -18.55 11.52 -15.21
CA LYS A 166 -18.43 10.38 -16.11
C LYS A 166 -17.64 9.26 -15.44
N THR A 167 -18.16 8.04 -15.49
CA THR A 167 -17.48 6.84 -14.97
C THR A 167 -16.15 6.61 -15.68
N LEU A 168 -15.09 6.44 -14.88
CA LEU A 168 -13.74 6.14 -15.36
C LEU A 168 -13.63 4.65 -15.72
N SER A 169 -13.16 4.34 -16.92
CA SER A 169 -12.81 2.98 -17.33
C SER A 169 -11.37 2.67 -16.90
N ARG A 170 -11.20 1.91 -15.82
CA ARG A 170 -9.89 1.59 -15.22
C ARG A 170 -9.90 0.17 -14.63
N PRO A 171 -8.73 -0.48 -14.44
CA PRO A 171 -8.67 -1.81 -13.86
C PRO A 171 -9.15 -1.81 -12.39
N PRO A 172 -9.57 -2.96 -11.84
CA PRO A 172 -9.96 -3.06 -10.42
C PRO A 172 -8.77 -2.90 -9.45
N HIS A 173 -7.55 -3.05 -9.95
CA HIS A 173 -6.32 -2.97 -9.17
C HIS A 173 -5.27 -2.14 -9.91
N PHE A 174 -4.43 -1.44 -9.15
CA PHE A 174 -3.25 -0.76 -9.66
C PHE A 174 -2.00 -1.29 -8.99
N THR A 175 -1.09 -1.83 -9.81
CA THR A 175 0.21 -2.35 -9.36
C THR A 175 1.23 -1.22 -9.39
N VAL A 176 1.77 -0.87 -8.23
CA VAL A 176 2.76 0.19 -8.06
C VAL A 176 4.14 -0.42 -7.86
N GLU A 177 5.04 -0.10 -8.79
CA GLU A 177 6.45 -0.44 -8.74
C GLU A 177 7.26 0.67 -8.05
N ALA A 178 8.48 0.38 -7.60
CA ALA A 178 9.37 1.39 -7.02
C ALA A 178 9.74 2.54 -7.97
N VAL A 179 9.49 2.37 -9.28
CA VAL A 179 9.78 3.36 -10.33
C VAL A 179 8.52 4.02 -10.88
N THR A 180 7.34 3.68 -10.37
CA THR A 180 6.07 4.26 -10.86
C THR A 180 6.07 5.78 -10.71
N THR A 181 5.65 6.45 -11.76
CA THR A 181 5.73 7.91 -11.91
C THR A 181 4.35 8.57 -11.83
N GLY A 182 4.33 9.90 -11.65
CA GLY A 182 3.09 10.68 -11.60
C GLY A 182 2.17 10.46 -12.80
N LYS A 183 2.71 10.35 -14.02
CA LYS A 183 1.91 10.08 -15.23
C LYS A 183 1.22 8.72 -15.19
N GLU A 184 1.84 7.71 -14.59
CA GLU A 184 1.26 6.36 -14.48
C GLU A 184 0.12 6.35 -13.46
N PHE A 185 0.27 7.06 -12.34
CA PHE A 185 -0.83 7.28 -11.39
C PHE A 185 -2.01 7.98 -12.05
N VAL A 186 -1.79 9.09 -12.77
CA VAL A 186 -2.87 9.83 -13.44
C VAL A 186 -3.50 9.00 -14.57
N ALA A 187 -2.71 8.26 -15.35
CA ALA A 187 -3.24 7.40 -16.41
C ALA A 187 -4.16 6.30 -15.88
N CYS A 188 -3.88 5.77 -14.68
CA CYS A 188 -4.69 4.72 -14.06
C CYS A 188 -5.87 5.27 -13.25
N LEU A 189 -5.62 6.27 -12.40
CA LEU A 189 -6.58 6.78 -11.42
C LEU A 189 -7.43 7.94 -11.94
N GLY A 190 -7.03 8.59 -13.03
CA GLY A 190 -7.63 9.82 -13.54
C GLY A 190 -7.11 11.07 -12.81
N GLU A 191 -7.82 12.19 -12.98
CA GLU A 191 -7.48 13.45 -12.33
C GLU A 191 -7.69 13.38 -10.80
N PRO A 192 -6.72 13.82 -9.99
CA PRO A 192 -6.87 13.82 -8.55
C PRO A 192 -7.92 14.84 -8.08
N ALA A 193 -8.61 14.51 -6.99
CA ALA A 193 -9.60 15.39 -6.37
C ALA A 193 -8.93 16.59 -5.69
N ARG A 194 -7.76 16.36 -5.09
CA ARG A 194 -6.95 17.39 -4.43
C ARG A 194 -5.48 17.23 -4.83
N LYS A 195 -4.77 18.36 -4.88
CA LYS A 195 -3.35 18.40 -5.21
C LYS A 195 -2.69 19.62 -4.57
N GLY A 196 -1.41 19.53 -4.24
CA GLY A 196 -0.68 20.62 -3.58
C GLY A 196 0.83 20.36 -3.48
N GLY A 197 1.57 21.25 -2.80
CA GLY A 197 3.03 21.14 -2.67
C GLY A 197 3.80 21.68 -3.86
N GLY A 198 5.11 21.38 -3.91
CA GLY A 198 6.04 21.84 -4.96
C GLY A 198 6.46 23.32 -4.86
N ALA A 199 5.62 24.17 -4.25
CA ALA A 199 5.94 25.56 -3.97
C ALA A 199 6.86 25.66 -2.73
N GLY A 200 8.09 26.09 -2.95
CA GLY A 200 9.08 26.35 -1.89
C GLY A 200 10.50 26.23 -2.41
N PRO A 201 11.51 26.72 -1.67
CA PRO A 201 12.90 26.58 -2.06
C PRO A 201 13.27 25.10 -2.18
N SER A 202 14.12 24.75 -3.15
CA SER A 202 14.56 23.38 -3.42
C SER A 202 15.19 22.70 -2.19
N SER A 203 15.63 23.48 -1.20
CA SER A 203 16.25 23.01 0.05
C SER A 203 15.27 22.61 1.17
N GLY A 204 13.96 22.77 0.99
CA GLY A 204 12.99 22.46 2.06
C GLY A 204 11.52 22.33 1.66
N SER A 205 11.18 22.42 0.38
CA SER A 205 9.81 22.20 -0.07
C SER A 205 9.43 20.72 0.02
N ILE A 206 8.18 20.46 0.42
CA ILE A 206 7.52 19.17 0.19
C ILE A 206 7.39 18.95 -1.32
N GLY A 207 7.50 17.71 -1.77
CA GLY A 207 7.20 17.40 -3.17
C GLY A 207 5.76 17.77 -3.53
N ILE A 208 5.44 17.82 -4.82
CA ILE A 208 4.04 17.83 -5.23
C ILE A 208 3.35 16.56 -4.73
N TRP A 209 2.06 16.66 -4.43
CA TRP A 209 1.24 15.54 -4.02
C TRP A 209 -0.13 15.57 -4.67
N CYS A 210 -0.71 14.39 -4.86
CA CYS A 210 -2.02 14.17 -5.44
C CYS A 210 -2.85 13.25 -4.54
N GLU A 211 -4.14 13.52 -4.37
CA GLU A 211 -5.07 12.71 -3.58
C GLU A 211 -6.31 12.34 -4.41
N TRP A 212 -6.59 11.03 -4.46
CA TRP A 212 -7.78 10.41 -5.05
C TRP A 212 -8.67 9.89 -3.92
N THR A 213 -9.45 10.79 -3.32
CA THR A 213 -10.22 10.51 -2.11
C THR A 213 -11.21 9.35 -2.25
N GLY A 214 -11.83 9.18 -3.44
CA GLY A 214 -12.74 8.06 -3.71
C GLY A 214 -12.05 6.69 -3.73
N ASP A 215 -10.73 6.66 -3.97
CA ASP A 215 -9.91 5.45 -3.87
C ASP A 215 -9.24 5.29 -2.51
N GLY A 216 -9.26 6.33 -1.68
CA GLY A 216 -8.55 6.33 -0.40
C GLY A 216 -7.03 6.32 -0.60
N ILE A 217 -6.53 7.04 -1.63
CA ILE A 217 -5.11 7.06 -2.01
C ILE A 217 -4.61 8.50 -2.05
N MET A 218 -3.46 8.75 -1.44
CA MET A 218 -2.68 9.99 -1.62
C MET A 218 -1.23 9.63 -1.92
N VAL A 219 -0.61 10.37 -2.83
CA VAL A 219 0.76 10.11 -3.31
C VAL A 219 1.56 11.40 -3.22
N GLU A 220 2.67 11.36 -2.50
CA GLU A 220 3.72 12.38 -2.55
C GLU A 220 4.79 11.93 -3.55
N PHE A 221 5.22 12.83 -4.42
CA PHE A 221 6.29 12.57 -5.38
C PHE A 221 7.63 13.12 -4.89
N GLY A 222 8.70 12.39 -5.19
CA GLY A 222 10.06 12.71 -4.78
C GLY A 222 10.95 13.20 -5.93
N GLY A 223 12.19 13.54 -5.57
CA GLY A 223 13.21 14.00 -6.52
C GLY A 223 13.06 15.46 -6.92
N ASP A 224 14.01 15.93 -7.74
CA ASP A 224 14.05 17.31 -8.19
C ASP A 224 12.87 17.66 -9.13
N GLU A 225 12.29 16.65 -9.78
CA GLU A 225 11.09 16.80 -10.62
C GLU A 225 9.82 17.16 -9.84
N ALA A 226 9.78 16.86 -8.55
CA ALA A 226 8.64 17.17 -7.69
C ALA A 226 8.77 18.49 -6.92
N LYS A 227 9.86 19.26 -7.11
CA LYS A 227 10.18 20.43 -6.27
C LYS A 227 10.63 21.65 -7.09
N GLY A 228 10.41 22.83 -6.52
CA GLY A 228 10.89 24.11 -7.06
C GLY A 228 10.02 24.62 -8.22
N PRO A 229 10.53 25.61 -8.98
CA PRO A 229 9.81 26.13 -10.13
C PRO A 229 9.42 25.00 -11.10
N GLN A 230 8.22 25.10 -11.65
CA GLN A 230 7.68 24.16 -12.63
C GLN A 230 7.54 22.70 -12.15
N ALA A 231 7.44 22.47 -10.83
CA ALA A 231 7.27 21.13 -10.27
C ALA A 231 5.99 20.42 -10.76
N TRP A 232 4.94 21.17 -11.12
CA TRP A 232 3.70 20.59 -11.63
C TRP A 232 3.81 20.14 -13.08
N GLU A 233 4.61 20.83 -13.87
CA GLU A 233 4.88 20.53 -15.28
C GLU A 233 5.84 19.35 -15.41
N ARG A 234 6.81 19.24 -14.49
CA ARG A 234 7.81 18.16 -14.46
C ARG A 234 7.37 16.94 -13.64
N GLY A 235 6.46 17.13 -12.68
CA GLY A 235 6.02 16.12 -11.74
C GLY A 235 5.38 14.87 -12.36
N LYS A 236 4.97 14.94 -13.63
CA LYS A 236 4.53 13.76 -14.40
C LYS A 236 5.59 12.66 -14.47
N ASP A 237 6.88 13.02 -14.43
CA ASP A 237 8.01 12.09 -14.49
C ASP A 237 8.63 11.83 -13.11
N ALA A 238 8.11 12.49 -12.06
CA ALA A 238 8.56 12.27 -10.70
C ALA A 238 8.10 10.89 -10.20
N VAL A 239 9.01 10.16 -9.55
CA VAL A 239 8.72 8.87 -8.91
C VAL A 239 8.06 9.12 -7.56
N TRP A 240 7.09 8.27 -7.20
CA TRP A 240 6.47 8.36 -5.88
C TRP A 240 7.48 8.17 -4.75
N ARG A 241 7.22 8.83 -3.64
CA ARG A 241 8.03 8.82 -2.43
C ARG A 241 7.25 8.28 -1.25
N VAL A 242 6.01 8.72 -1.11
CA VAL A 242 5.09 8.23 -0.08
C VAL A 242 3.76 7.92 -0.74
N ILE A 243 3.20 6.75 -0.45
CA ILE A 243 1.81 6.42 -0.76
C ILE A 243 1.09 6.23 0.55
N SER A 244 0.05 7.04 0.77
CA SER A 244 -0.85 6.93 1.91
C SER A 244 -2.14 6.26 1.45
N VAL A 245 -2.53 5.19 2.16
CA VAL A 245 -3.80 4.49 1.99
C VAL A 245 -4.68 4.76 3.21
N PHE A 246 -5.92 5.18 2.99
CA PHE A 246 -6.88 5.58 4.02
C PHE A 246 -8.32 5.18 3.63
N PRO A 247 -9.30 5.22 4.55
CA PRO A 247 -10.69 4.93 4.24
C PRO A 247 -11.23 5.78 3.10
N ARG A 248 -11.87 5.13 2.13
CA ARG A 248 -12.54 5.79 1.01
C ARG A 248 -13.67 6.70 1.52
N LYS A 249 -13.89 7.84 0.88
CA LYS A 249 -15.00 8.77 1.17
C LYS A 249 -15.98 8.86 0.02
#